data_AF-A0A3B8RRV5-F1
#
_entry.id   AF-A0A3B8RRV5-F1
#
_cell.length_a   1.000
_cell.length_b   1.000
_cell.length_c   1.000
_cell.angle_alpha   90.00
_cell.angle_beta   90.00
_cell.angle_gamma   90.00
#
_symmetry.space_group_name_H-M   'P 1'
#
loop_
_entity.id
_entity.type
_entity.pdbx_description
1 polymer ?
#
loop_
_entity_poly.entity_id
_entity_poly.type
_entity_poly.pdbx_seq_one_letter_code
_entity_poly.pdbx_strand_id
1 'polypeptide(L)'
;MQLSFSGNNYFYKVFYYEIKSLYHFSIVAVHRETKRTSFITTTNFILDLCDINTEVKRFWESEWLISKEERILFTRRFEDCIKQQHSLIMLEKFLDEDRLEGEWENFKQ
;
A
#
# COMPACT_ATOMS: atom_id res chain seq x y z
N MET A 1 -0.34 -14.19 4.88
CA MET A 1 -1.17 -13.73 6.03
C MET A 1 -1.66 -12.34 5.69
N GLN A 2 -2.85 -11.95 6.14
CA GLN A 2 -3.50 -10.69 5.76
C GLN A 2 -3.66 -9.82 7.00
N LEU A 3 -3.19 -8.58 6.94
CA LEU A 3 -3.45 -7.56 7.97
C LEU A 3 -4.41 -6.53 7.40
N SER A 4 -5.35 -6.06 8.22
CA SER A 4 -6.36 -5.09 7.79
C SER A 4 -6.32 -3.86 8.68
N PHE A 5 -6.33 -2.68 8.06
CA PHE A 5 -6.30 -1.39 8.72
C PHE A 5 -7.47 -0.53 8.22
N SER A 6 -7.93 0.40 9.05
CA SER A 6 -9.05 1.29 8.73
C SER A 6 -8.55 2.73 8.60
N GLY A 7 -8.77 3.33 7.43
CA GLY A 7 -8.67 4.78 7.20
C GLY A 7 -10.01 5.48 7.39
N ASN A 8 -10.10 6.75 7.00
CA ASN A 8 -11.36 7.50 7.03
C ASN A 8 -12.28 7.04 5.90
N ASN A 9 -11.77 7.05 4.66
CA ASN A 9 -12.52 6.74 3.45
C ASN A 9 -12.19 5.35 2.90
N TYR A 10 -11.08 4.74 3.34
CA TYR A 10 -10.60 3.47 2.81
C TYR A 10 -10.43 2.40 3.90
N PHE A 11 -10.52 1.14 3.47
CA PHE A 11 -10.00 -0.01 4.18
C PHE A 11 -8.72 -0.47 3.51
N TYR A 12 -7.67 -0.68 4.28
CA TYR A 12 -6.39 -1.16 3.76
C TYR A 12 -6.20 -2.62 4.11
N LYS A 13 -5.75 -3.41 3.13
CA LYS A 13 -5.36 -4.80 3.32
C LYS A 13 -3.92 -4.95 2.88
N VAL A 14 -3.07 -5.35 3.82
CA VAL A 14 -1.68 -5.70 3.53
C VAL A 14 -1.63 -7.19 3.29
N PHE A 15 -1.18 -7.56 2.09
CA PHE A 15 -0.99 -8.93 1.66
C PHE A 15 0.49 -9.25 1.58
N TYR A 16 0.81 -10.47 1.99
CA TYR A 16 2.10 -11.06 1.70
C TYR A 16 2.00 -12.56 1.56
N TYR A 17 2.74 -13.06 0.59
CA TYR A 17 2.94 -14.47 0.32
C TYR A 17 4.41 -14.71 -0.01
N GLU A 18 4.90 -15.87 0.38
CA GLU A 18 6.30 -16.24 0.23
C GLU A 18 6.54 -16.79 -1.18
N ILE A 19 7.53 -16.24 -1.88
CA ILE A 19 8.04 -16.73 -3.16
C ILE A 19 9.50 -17.11 -2.94
N LYS A 20 9.77 -18.42 -2.90
CA LYS A 20 11.09 -19.00 -2.59
C LYS A 20 11.58 -18.58 -1.19
N SER A 21 12.37 -17.50 -1.12
CA SER A 21 12.98 -16.94 0.09
C SER A 21 12.69 -15.45 0.27
N LEU A 22 11.81 -14.89 -0.56
CA LEU A 22 11.36 -13.50 -0.52
C LEU A 22 9.85 -13.48 -0.27
N TYR A 23 9.35 -12.34 0.17
CA TYR A 23 7.93 -12.09 0.36
C TYR A 23 7.47 -11.12 -0.70
N HIS A 24 6.46 -11.50 -1.47
CA HIS A 24 5.68 -10.51 -2.18
C HIS A 24 4.94 -9.66 -1.14
N PHE A 25 4.98 -8.34 -1.26
CA PHE A 25 4.27 -7.40 -0.41
C PHE A 25 3.40 -6.50 -1.26
N SER A 26 2.12 -6.42 -0.91
CA SER A 26 1.19 -5.53 -1.60
C SER A 26 0.19 -4.94 -0.61
N ILE A 27 -0.24 -3.73 -0.92
CA ILE A 27 -1.26 -3.03 -0.15
C ILE A 27 -2.42 -2.75 -1.08
N VAL A 28 -3.60 -3.15 -0.63
CA VAL A 28 -4.86 -2.95 -1.35
C VAL A 28 -5.70 -1.97 -0.55
N ALA A 29 -6.05 -0.84 -1.15
CA ALA A 29 -6.97 0.14 -0.58
C ALA A 29 -8.36 -0.05 -1.19
N VAL A 30 -9.38 -0.23 -0.35
CA VAL A 30 -10.77 -0.40 -0.77
C VAL A 30 -11.58 0.78 -0.27
N HIS A 31 -12.12 1.57 -1.19
CA HIS A 31 -12.94 2.73 -0.86
C HIS A 31 -14.27 2.27 -0.21
N ARG A 32 -14.64 2.88 0.93
CA ARG A 32 -15.73 2.42 1.78
C ARG A 32 -17.10 2.48 1.10
N GLU A 33 -17.37 3.56 0.37
CA GLU A 33 -18.67 3.81 -0.26
C GLU A 33 -18.77 3.07 -1.60
N THR A 34 -17.94 3.47 -2.57
CA THR A 34 -17.94 2.91 -3.94
C THR A 34 -17.45 1.46 -4.07
N LYS A 35 -16.83 0.89 -3.03
CA LYS A 35 -16.20 -0.45 -3.02
C LYS A 35 -15.11 -0.67 -4.08
N ARG A 36 -14.66 0.40 -4.73
CA ARG A 36 -13.56 0.33 -5.70
C ARG A 36 -12.27 0.00 -4.97
N THR A 37 -11.40 -0.73 -5.66
CA THR A 37 -10.13 -1.23 -5.13
C THR A 37 -8.95 -0.62 -5.88
N SER A 38 -8.00 0.01 -5.18
CA SER A 38 -6.69 0.34 -5.73
C SER A 38 -5.62 -0.57 -5.16
N PHE A 39 -4.75 -1.00 -6.07
CA PHE A 39 -3.49 -1.59 -5.70
C PHE A 39 -2.49 -0.47 -5.57
N ILE A 40 -1.92 -0.34 -4.38
CA ILE A 40 -0.83 0.59 -4.19
C ILE A 40 0.44 -0.12 -4.68
N THR A 41 0.68 -0.02 -5.99
CA THR A 41 1.90 -0.49 -6.66
C THR A 41 2.87 0.66 -6.88
N THR A 42 2.39 1.90 -6.97
CA THR A 42 3.22 3.11 -7.16
C THR A 42 3.98 3.42 -5.88
N THR A 43 5.20 2.90 -5.86
CA THR A 43 5.91 2.52 -4.65
C THR A 43 6.45 3.71 -3.87
N ASN A 44 6.94 4.73 -4.57
CA ASN A 44 7.77 5.75 -3.95
C ASN A 44 6.99 6.72 -3.07
N PHE A 45 5.77 7.10 -3.45
CA PHE A 45 4.98 8.03 -2.63
C PHE A 45 4.64 7.43 -1.27
N ILE A 46 4.20 6.16 -1.23
CA ILE A 46 3.90 5.49 0.04
C ILE A 46 5.15 5.20 0.84
N LEU A 47 6.24 4.76 0.18
CA LEU A 47 7.51 4.55 0.86
C LEU A 47 7.99 5.85 1.53
N ASP A 48 7.99 6.96 0.79
CA ASP A 48 8.38 8.26 1.32
C ASP A 48 7.42 8.73 2.44
N LEU A 49 6.11 8.59 2.23
CA LEU A 49 5.09 8.97 3.21
C LEU A 49 5.19 8.16 4.51
N CYS A 50 5.54 6.87 4.41
CA CYS A 50 5.71 5.97 5.55
C CYS A 50 7.13 5.98 6.13
N ASP A 51 8.03 6.84 5.63
CA ASP A 51 9.44 6.88 6.01
C ASP A 51 10.12 5.50 5.90
N ILE A 52 9.82 4.80 4.81
CA ILE A 52 10.41 3.52 4.45
C ILE A 52 11.53 3.80 3.46
N ASN A 53 12.74 3.96 3.97
CA ASN A 53 13.92 4.13 3.13
C ASN A 53 14.36 2.77 2.57
N THR A 54 14.18 2.58 1.26
CA THR A 54 14.73 1.43 0.54
C THR A 54 15.91 1.89 -0.30
N GLU A 55 17.07 1.26 -0.15
CA GLU A 55 18.23 1.54 -1.02
C GLU A 55 17.94 1.14 -2.48
N VAL A 56 16.93 0.29 -2.69
CA VAL A 56 16.50 -0.20 -3.98
C VAL A 56 15.28 0.58 -4.44
N LYS A 57 15.49 1.61 -5.29
CA LYS A 57 14.40 2.29 -6.00
C LYS A 57 13.76 1.34 -7.00
N ARG A 58 12.68 0.64 -6.60
CA ARG A 58 11.94 -0.29 -7.47
C ARG A 58 10.86 0.43 -8.27
N PHE A 59 11.26 1.49 -8.96
CA PHE A 59 10.38 2.46 -9.63
C PHE A 59 9.47 1.84 -10.71
N TRP A 60 9.72 0.59 -11.13
CA TRP A 60 9.07 -0.05 -12.29
C TRP A 60 8.46 -1.44 -12.04
N GLU A 61 8.58 -2.01 -10.84
CA GLU A 61 8.07 -3.36 -10.60
C GLU A 61 6.75 -3.29 -9.82
N SER A 62 5.67 -3.73 -10.47
CA SER A 62 4.32 -3.87 -9.89
C SER A 62 4.25 -4.85 -8.70
N GLU A 63 5.39 -5.43 -8.30
CA GLU A 63 5.52 -6.47 -7.29
C GLU A 63 6.71 -6.19 -6.37
N TRP A 64 6.48 -6.13 -5.06
CA TRP A 64 7.57 -5.97 -4.09
C TRP A 64 8.02 -7.31 -3.56
N LEU A 65 9.14 -7.82 -4.07
CA LEU A 65 9.82 -8.97 -3.46
C LEU A 65 10.78 -8.49 -2.36
N ILE A 66 10.34 -8.54 -1.11
CA ILE A 66 11.10 -8.05 0.04
C ILE A 66 11.58 -9.20 0.92
N SER A 67 12.66 -8.99 1.66
CA SER A 67 13.12 -9.91 2.70
C SER A 67 12.09 -10.05 3.83
N LYS A 68 12.28 -11.06 4.68
CA LYS A 68 11.43 -11.28 5.85
C LYS A 68 11.51 -10.10 6.84
N GLU A 69 12.70 -9.53 6.98
CA GLU A 69 13.01 -8.40 7.84
C GLU A 69 12.33 -7.13 7.33
N GLU A 70 12.46 -6.84 6.02
CA GLU A 70 11.76 -5.74 5.36
C GLU A 70 10.25 -5.88 5.48
N ARG A 71 9.70 -7.09 5.34
CA ARG A 71 8.25 -7.31 5.52
C ARG A 71 7.76 -6.87 6.89
N ILE A 72 8.50 -7.21 7.94
CA ILE A 72 8.15 -6.81 9.32
C ILE A 72 8.26 -5.29 9.46
N LEU A 73 9.34 -4.70 8.94
CA LEU A 73 9.56 -3.26 8.99
C LEU A 73 8.47 -2.49 8.25
N PHE A 74 8.17 -2.88 7.01
CA PHE A 74 7.23 -2.18 6.13
C PHE A 74 5.81 -2.24 6.69
N THR A 75 5.42 -3.42 7.20
CA THR A 75 4.12 -3.58 7.85
C THR A 75 3.97 -2.63 9.04
N ARG A 76 5.00 -2.55 9.90
CA ARG A 76 4.98 -1.66 11.08
C ARG A 76 4.95 -0.18 10.68
N ARG A 77 5.80 0.22 9.73
CA ARG A 77 5.84 1.60 9.21
C ARG A 77 4.53 2.02 8.57
N PHE A 78 3.92 1.14 7.80
CA PHE A 78 2.61 1.39 7.21
C PHE A 78 1.51 1.52 8.27
N GLU A 79 1.52 0.64 9.29
CA GLU A 79 0.61 0.74 10.43
C GLU A 79 0.77 2.07 11.18
N ASP A 80 2.01 2.47 11.46
CA ASP A 80 2.32 3.74 12.12
C ASP A 80 1.87 4.94 11.26
N CYS A 81 2.09 4.87 9.94
CA CYS A 81 1.63 5.87 8.99
C CYS A 81 0.11 6.03 9.00
N ILE A 82 -0.66 4.93 8.98
CA ILE A 82 -2.13 5.00 9.01
C ILE A 82 -2.65 5.55 10.35
N LYS A 83 -1.95 5.27 11.45
CA LYS A 83 -2.32 5.81 12.77
C LYS A 83 -2.09 7.32 12.87
N GLN A 84 -1.20 7.88 12.05
CA GLN A 84 -0.95 9.32 12.00
C GLN A 84 -1.99 10.01 11.13
N GLN A 85 -2.83 10.86 11.74
CA GLN A 85 -3.94 11.52 11.04
C GLN A 85 -3.49 12.32 9.80
N HIS A 86 -2.36 13.01 9.88
CA HIS A 86 -1.84 13.79 8.75
C HIS A 86 -1.44 12.90 7.58
N SER A 87 -0.67 11.84 7.85
CA SER A 87 -0.19 10.90 6.84
C SER A 87 -1.34 10.12 6.21
N LEU A 88 -2.34 9.73 7.01
CA LEU A 88 -3.56 9.10 6.51
C LEU A 88 -4.34 10.02 5.55
N ILE A 89 -4.49 11.31 5.88
CA ILE A 89 -5.18 12.27 4.99
C ILE A 89 -4.42 12.43 3.68
N MET A 90 -3.09 12.53 3.73
CA MET A 90 -2.26 12.63 2.52
C MET A 90 -2.36 11.37 1.66
N LEU A 91 -2.35 10.20 2.28
CA LEU A 91 -2.54 8.92 1.61
C LEU A 91 -3.90 8.85 0.90
N GLU A 92 -4.98 9.16 1.61
CA GLU A 92 -6.33 9.09 1.03
C GLU A 92 -6.52 10.10 -0.09
N LYS A 93 -5.96 11.31 0.05
CA LYS A 93 -5.96 12.31 -1.00
C LYS A 93 -5.22 11.81 -2.25
N PHE A 94 -4.04 11.22 -2.10
CA PHE A 94 -3.30 10.64 -3.21
C PHE A 94 -4.11 9.54 -3.91
N LEU A 95 -4.76 8.65 -3.15
CA LEU A 95 -5.62 7.60 -3.71
C LEU A 95 -6.85 8.16 -4.44
N ASP A 96 -7.39 9.29 -3.97
CA ASP A 96 -8.48 9.99 -4.64
C ASP A 96 -8.02 10.69 -5.93
N GLU A 97 -6.83 11.28 -5.94
CA GLU A 97 -6.21 11.91 -7.13
C GLU A 97 -5.88 10.86 -8.19
N ASP A 98 -5.20 9.77 -7.81
CA ASP A 98 -4.92 8.61 -8.66
C ASP A 98 -6.20 8.00 -9.27
N ARG A 99 -7.31 8.02 -8.51
CA ARG A 99 -8.64 7.63 -9.00
C ARG A 99 -9.20 8.59 -10.05
N LEU A 100 -8.95 9.89 -9.91
CA LEU A 100 -9.42 10.90 -10.88
C LEU A 100 -8.63 10.82 -12.20
N GLU A 101 -7.38 10.38 -12.15
CA GLU A 101 -6.51 10.22 -13.33
C GLU A 101 -6.82 8.94 -14.14
N GLY A 102 -7.66 8.04 -13.63
CA GLY A 102 -8.16 6.88 -14.38
C GLY A 102 -7.20 5.69 -14.42
N GLU A 103 -6.14 5.69 -13.61
CA GLU A 103 -5.11 4.64 -13.49
C GLU A 103 -5.61 3.34 -12.80
N TRP A 104 -6.93 3.14 -12.66
CA TRP A 104 -7.49 2.01 -11.93
C TRP A 104 -7.93 0.88 -12.86
N GLU A 105 -7.31 -0.29 -12.70
CA GLU A 105 -7.84 -1.54 -13.23
C GLU A 105 -9.14 -1.90 -12.49
N ASN A 106 -10.27 -1.86 -13.21
CA ASN A 106 -11.55 -2.40 -12.71
C ASN A 106 -11.45 -3.93 -12.64
N PHE A 107 -10.86 -4.48 -11.57
CA PHE A 107 -11.06 -5.89 -11.26
C PHE A 107 -12.49 -6.09 -10.76
N LYS A 108 -13.36 -6.50 -11.69
CA LYS A 108 -14.61 -7.19 -11.33
C LYS A 108 -14.21 -8.49 -10.63
N GLN A 109 -14.62 -8.65 -9.37
CA GLN A 109 -14.77 -9.98 -8.78
C GLN A 109 -15.83 -10.77 -9.55
#